data_AF-A0A2V7V9T8-F1
#
_entry.id   AF-A0A2V7V9T8-F1
#
_cell.length_a   1.000
_cell.length_b   1.000
_cell.length_c   1.000
_cell.angle_alpha   90.00
_cell.angle_beta   90.00
_cell.angle_gamma   90.00
#
_symmetry.space_group_name_H-M   'P 1'
#
loop_
_entity.id
_entity.type
_entity.pdbx_description
1 polymer ?
#
loop_
_entity_poly.entity_id
_entity_poly.type
_entity_poly.pdbx_seq_one_letter_code
_entity_poly.pdbx_strand_id
1 'polypeptide(L)'
;MRLYEDDRRLESSRIVAVRVSLPSDRSFADYEQALVHLTDAPLPTDTEIYWSQALLDVLFEYPVHSDRSQFSIDPGLAILGVRVVTVLGFLPPGGSPRLFELAGDPGLVRLDPRWHQAALRFVDLGFRHILGGIDHLLFLLCLVIPLRRILPLAAVVTS
;
A
#
# COMPACT_ATOMS: atom_id res chain seq x y z
N MET A 1 -2.99 -17.54 5.11
CA MET A 1 -2.27 -16.31 4.72
C MET A 1 -0.85 -16.63 4.30
N ARG A 2 -0.42 -16.06 3.18
CA ARG A 2 0.95 -16.15 2.65
C ARG A 2 1.39 -14.73 2.28
N LEU A 3 2.60 -14.34 2.66
CA LEU A 3 3.17 -13.02 2.36
C LEU A 3 4.36 -13.20 1.41
N TYR A 4 4.57 -12.24 0.53
CA TYR A 4 5.62 -12.28 -0.50
C TYR A 4 6.37 -10.95 -0.54
N GLU A 5 7.67 -11.04 -0.82
CA GLU A 5 8.61 -9.94 -1.05
C GLU A 5 9.24 -10.14 -2.44
N ASP A 6 9.00 -9.22 -3.37
CA ASP A 6 9.47 -9.31 -4.76
C ASP A 6 9.17 -10.68 -5.40
N ASP A 7 7.92 -11.14 -5.23
CA ASP A 7 7.39 -12.46 -5.66
C ASP A 7 7.99 -13.69 -4.94
N ARG A 8 8.95 -13.51 -4.02
CA ARG A 8 9.47 -14.58 -3.15
C ARG A 8 8.64 -14.70 -1.88
N ARG A 9 8.18 -15.91 -1.55
CA ARG A 9 7.39 -16.16 -0.34
C ARG A 9 8.23 -15.96 0.94
N LEU A 10 7.64 -15.29 1.93
CA LEU A 10 8.17 -15.13 3.28
C LEU A 10 7.69 -16.31 4.13
N GLU A 11 8.57 -17.29 4.37
CA GLU A 11 8.21 -18.57 5.00
C GLU A 11 8.33 -18.55 6.53
N SER A 12 9.24 -17.76 7.09
CA SER A 12 9.54 -17.75 8.52
C SER A 12 8.82 -16.60 9.21
N SER A 13 7.58 -16.83 9.65
CA SER A 13 6.90 -15.90 10.56
C SER A 13 7.22 -16.24 12.01
N ARG A 14 7.36 -15.20 12.83
CA ARG A 14 7.38 -15.32 14.29
C ARG A 14 6.09 -14.74 14.85
N ILE A 15 5.43 -15.48 15.73
CA ILE A 15 4.37 -14.92 16.57
C ILE A 15 5.05 -14.16 17.71
N VAL A 16 4.88 -12.84 17.73
CA VAL A 16 5.47 -11.95 18.73
C VAL A 16 4.54 -11.80 19.92
N ALA A 17 3.24 -11.63 19.65
CA ALA A 17 2.21 -11.46 20.66
C ALA A 17 0.88 -12.04 20.20
N VAL A 18 0.05 -12.45 21.16
CA VAL A 18 -1.32 -12.92 20.96
C VAL A 18 -2.17 -12.35 22.08
N ARG A 19 -3.33 -11.81 21.75
CA ARG A 19 -4.25 -11.22 22.72
C ARG A 19 -5.69 -11.55 22.36
N VAL A 20 -6.52 -11.73 23.39
CA VAL A 20 -7.97 -11.82 23.23
C VAL A 20 -8.56 -10.43 23.45
N SER A 21 -9.51 -10.05 22.59
CA SER A 21 -10.20 -8.77 22.67
C SER A 21 -11.71 -8.95 22.48
N LEU A 22 -12.47 -7.92 22.86
CA LEU A 22 -13.92 -7.90 22.63
C LEU A 22 -14.22 -7.30 21.25
N PRO A 23 -15.32 -7.68 20.58
CA PRO A 23 -15.74 -7.06 19.32
C PRO A 23 -15.95 -5.53 19.39
N SER A 24 -16.18 -4.99 20.58
CA SER A 24 -16.30 -3.54 20.81
C SER A 24 -14.96 -2.83 21.01
N ASP A 25 -13.86 -3.56 21.11
CA ASP A 25 -12.51 -3.01 21.25
C ASP A 25 -12.14 -2.24 19.98
N ARG A 26 -11.61 -1.03 20.15
CA ARG A 26 -11.27 -0.11 19.05
C ARG A 26 -9.76 0.04 18.86
N SER A 27 -8.94 -0.77 19.51
CA SER A 27 -7.49 -0.66 19.45
C SER A 27 -6.93 -0.87 18.05
N PHE A 28 -7.67 -1.55 17.15
CA PHE A 28 -7.31 -1.73 15.74
C PHE A 28 -7.71 -0.55 14.83
N ALA A 29 -8.10 0.60 15.37
CA ALA A 29 -8.44 1.79 14.58
C ALA A 29 -7.24 2.35 13.81
N ASP A 30 -6.04 2.27 14.38
CA ASP A 30 -4.78 2.61 13.73
C ASP A 30 -3.64 1.67 14.17
N TYR A 31 -2.53 1.72 13.43
CA TYR A 31 -1.40 0.80 13.61
C TYR A 31 -0.73 0.95 14.98
N GLU A 32 -0.51 2.18 15.45
CA GLU A 32 0.21 2.44 16.70
C GLU A 32 -0.61 1.97 17.90
N GLN A 33 -1.91 2.25 17.90
CA GLN A 33 -2.84 1.77 18.93
C GLN A 33 -2.92 0.24 18.96
N ALA A 34 -2.97 -0.41 17.79
CA ALA A 34 -3.01 -1.86 17.69
C ALA A 34 -1.73 -2.49 18.23
N LEU A 35 -0.58 -1.89 17.91
CA LEU A 35 0.72 -2.34 18.39
C LEU A 35 0.82 -2.22 19.91
N VAL A 36 0.39 -1.09 20.49
CA VAL A 36 0.34 -0.91 21.94
C VAL A 36 -0.58 -1.96 22.58
N HIS A 37 -1.79 -2.15 22.06
CA HIS A 37 -2.74 -3.15 22.58
C HIS A 37 -2.15 -4.57 22.64
N LEU A 38 -1.46 -4.98 21.56
CA LEU A 38 -0.84 -6.29 21.45
C LEU A 38 0.40 -6.46 22.35
N THR A 39 1.11 -5.38 22.66
CA THR A 39 2.37 -5.40 23.42
C THR A 39 2.21 -5.00 24.88
N ASP A 40 1.03 -4.52 25.29
CA ASP A 40 0.71 -4.17 26.67
C ASP A 40 0.62 -5.42 27.58
N ALA A 41 0.53 -5.18 28.89
CA ALA A 41 0.42 -6.21 29.90
C ALA A 41 -0.67 -7.25 29.54
N PRO A 42 -0.40 -8.56 29.73
CA PRO A 42 -1.39 -9.60 29.51
C PRO A 42 -2.65 -9.38 30.35
N LEU A 43 -3.79 -9.88 29.85
CA LEU A 43 -5.02 -9.90 30.63
C LEU A 43 -4.84 -10.72 31.92
N PRO A 44 -5.44 -10.29 33.05
CA PRO A 44 -5.49 -11.09 34.27
C PRO A 44 -6.03 -12.50 34.01
N THR A 45 -5.47 -13.51 34.66
CA THR A 45 -5.83 -14.92 34.41
C THR A 45 -7.26 -15.27 34.86
N ASP A 46 -7.86 -14.45 35.71
CA ASP A 46 -9.25 -14.51 36.15
C ASP A 46 -10.23 -13.76 35.23
N THR A 47 -9.75 -13.23 34.09
CA THR A 47 -10.61 -12.57 33.10
C THR A 47 -11.52 -13.60 32.44
N GLU A 48 -12.81 -13.56 32.75
CA GLU A 48 -13.82 -14.39 32.10
C GLU A 48 -14.34 -13.72 30.83
N ILE A 49 -14.21 -14.41 29.69
CA ILE A 49 -14.76 -13.99 28.41
C ILE A 49 -15.58 -15.13 27.83
N TYR A 50 -16.80 -14.86 27.41
CA TYR A 50 -17.58 -15.81 26.63
C TYR A 50 -16.91 -16.04 25.29
N TRP A 51 -16.53 -17.28 24.99
CA TRP A 51 -15.77 -17.65 23.79
C TRP A 51 -16.39 -17.18 22.47
N SER A 52 -17.72 -17.06 22.41
CA SER A 52 -18.47 -16.59 21.24
C SER A 52 -18.47 -15.06 21.08
N GLN A 53 -17.94 -14.33 22.05
CA GLN A 53 -17.85 -12.87 22.11
C GLN A 53 -16.39 -12.41 22.16
N ALA A 54 -15.46 -13.24 21.71
CA ALA A 54 -14.03 -12.98 21.71
C ALA A 54 -13.50 -12.89 20.28
N LEU A 55 -12.60 -11.94 20.05
CA LEU A 55 -11.72 -11.89 18.89
C LEU A 55 -10.31 -12.31 19.31
N LEU A 56 -9.55 -12.82 18.35
CA LEU A 56 -8.16 -13.22 18.53
C LEU A 56 -7.26 -12.31 17.69
N ASP A 57 -6.46 -11.52 18.37
CA ASP A 57 -5.52 -10.59 17.76
C ASP A 57 -4.11 -11.18 17.84
N VAL A 58 -3.39 -11.16 16.72
CA VAL A 58 -2.08 -11.81 16.59
C VAL A 58 -1.09 -10.89 15.89
N LEU A 59 0.09 -10.71 16.50
CA LEU A 59 1.21 -10.00 15.90
C LEU A 59 2.18 -11.00 15.25
N PHE A 60 2.26 -10.94 13.92
CA PHE A 60 3.25 -11.69 13.16
C PHE A 60 4.40 -10.78 12.71
N GLU A 61 5.62 -11.26 12.89
CA GLU A 61 6.82 -10.63 12.36
C GLU A 61 7.44 -11.52 11.27
N TYR A 62 7.80 -10.91 10.14
CA TYR A 62 8.46 -11.58 9.03
C TYR A 62 9.79 -10.87 8.75
N PRO A 63 10.91 -11.59 8.65
CA PRO A 63 12.15 -11.01 8.21
C PRO A 63 12.04 -10.63 6.73
N VAL A 64 12.34 -9.38 6.41
CA VAL A 64 12.38 -8.83 5.05
C VAL A 64 13.80 -8.39 4.71
N HIS A 65 14.17 -8.44 3.43
CA HIS A 65 15.46 -7.92 2.97
C HIS A 65 15.44 -6.39 2.88
N SER A 66 14.32 -5.82 2.46
CA SER A 66 14.18 -4.37 2.37
C SER A 66 12.75 -3.93 2.68
N ASP A 67 12.66 -2.82 3.40
CA ASP A 67 11.42 -2.07 3.64
C ASP A 67 10.86 -1.41 2.36
N ARG A 68 11.64 -1.38 1.27
CA ARG A 68 11.27 -0.83 -0.05
C ARG A 68 10.93 -1.89 -1.11
N SER A 69 10.90 -3.16 -0.73
CA SER A 69 10.56 -4.26 -1.64
C SER A 69 9.06 -4.29 -1.99
N GLN A 70 8.71 -5.01 -3.07
CA GLN A 70 7.31 -5.18 -3.45
C GLN A 70 6.65 -6.24 -2.56
N PHE A 71 5.74 -5.79 -1.70
CA PHE A 71 4.97 -6.70 -0.88
C PHE A 71 3.66 -7.12 -1.54
N SER A 72 3.35 -8.41 -1.46
CA SER A 72 2.08 -8.98 -1.88
C SER A 72 1.58 -9.97 -0.85
N ILE A 73 0.26 -10.12 -0.73
CA ILE A 73 -0.39 -11.02 0.22
C ILE A 73 -1.42 -11.88 -0.49
N ASP A 74 -1.45 -13.16 -0.13
CA ASP A 74 -2.54 -14.07 -0.42
C ASP A 74 -3.21 -14.41 0.92
N PRO A 75 -4.35 -13.78 1.27
CA PRO A 75 -5.00 -13.97 2.56
C PRO A 75 -5.41 -15.43 2.79
N GLY A 76 -5.92 -16.11 1.75
CA GLY A 76 -6.46 -17.47 1.85
C GLY A 76 -7.60 -17.60 2.88
N LEU A 77 -8.34 -16.52 3.16
CA LEU A 77 -9.37 -16.46 4.19
C LEU A 77 -10.79 -16.81 3.67
N ALA A 78 -10.92 -17.13 2.39
CA ALA A 78 -12.19 -17.47 1.75
C ALA A 78 -12.83 -18.77 2.26
N ILE A 79 -12.08 -19.59 3.00
CA ILE A 79 -12.54 -20.86 3.57
C ILE A 79 -13.48 -20.62 4.79
N LEU A 80 -13.58 -19.38 5.29
CA LEU A 80 -14.28 -19.04 6.53
C LEU A 80 -15.79 -18.73 6.38
N GLY A 81 -16.40 -18.91 5.19
CA GLY A 81 -17.86 -18.88 5.05
C GLY A 81 -18.39 -18.26 3.75
N VAL A 82 -19.71 -18.04 3.71
CA VAL A 82 -20.48 -17.63 2.51
C VAL A 82 -20.10 -16.22 2.01
N ARG A 83 -19.63 -15.33 2.92
CA ARG A 83 -19.14 -14.00 2.57
C ARG A 83 -18.17 -13.48 3.63
N VAL A 84 -16.88 -13.50 3.31
CA VAL A 84 -15.81 -12.94 4.16
C VAL A 84 -15.39 -11.60 3.56
N VAL A 85 -15.37 -10.55 4.38
CA VAL A 85 -14.79 -9.26 3.99
C VAL A 85 -13.57 -9.03 4.88
N THR A 86 -12.40 -8.91 4.26
CA THR A 86 -11.14 -8.61 4.94
C THR A 86 -10.79 -7.16 4.67
N VAL A 87 -10.70 -6.36 5.74
CA VAL A 87 -10.18 -4.99 5.65
C VAL A 87 -8.68 -5.05 5.93
N LEU A 88 -7.86 -4.64 4.97
CA LEU A 88 -6.41 -4.69 5.05
C LEU A 88 -5.82 -3.28 4.95
N GLY A 89 -5.13 -2.86 6.01
CA GLY A 89 -4.29 -1.67 6.01
C GLY A 89 -2.85 -2.02 5.66
N PHE A 90 -2.23 -1.28 4.74
CA PHE A 90 -0.81 -1.37 4.41
C PHE A 90 -0.14 -0.01 4.65
N LEU A 91 0.87 -0.01 5.51
CA LEU A 91 1.63 1.18 5.87
C LEU A 91 3.09 1.00 5.41
N PRO A 92 3.45 1.52 4.22
CA PRO A 92 4.85 1.50 3.77
C PRO A 92 5.71 2.51 4.56
N PRO A 93 7.02 2.27 4.70
CA PRO A 93 7.92 3.22 5.35
C PRO A 93 7.91 4.57 4.65
N GLY A 94 7.53 5.63 5.37
CA GLY A 94 7.50 7.01 4.85
C GLY A 94 6.51 7.26 3.70
N GLY A 95 5.63 6.30 3.37
CA GLY A 95 4.60 6.46 2.35
C GLY A 95 3.22 6.66 2.94
N SER A 96 2.24 6.95 2.09
CA SER A 96 0.84 7.08 2.53
C SER A 96 0.23 5.71 2.83
N PRO A 97 -0.53 5.55 3.94
CA PRO A 97 -1.29 4.35 4.23
C PRO A 97 -2.26 4.00 3.08
N ARG A 98 -2.47 2.71 2.87
CA ARG A 98 -3.41 2.18 1.88
C ARG A 98 -4.40 1.25 2.55
N LEU A 99 -5.67 1.39 2.22
CA LEU A 99 -6.73 0.55 2.74
C LEU A 99 -7.34 -0.26 1.59
N PHE A 100 -7.46 -1.56 1.79
CA PHE A 100 -8.06 -2.49 0.85
C PHE A 100 -9.25 -3.18 1.51
N GLU A 101 -10.37 -3.27 0.78
CA GLU A 101 -11.50 -4.11 1.15
C GLU A 101 -11.50 -5.32 0.23
N LEU A 102 -11.25 -6.50 0.79
CA LEU A 102 -11.09 -7.74 0.05
C LEU A 102 -12.28 -8.66 0.34
N ALA A 103 -13.12 -8.90 -0.66
CA ALA A 103 -14.28 -9.78 -0.54
C ALA A 103 -13.96 -11.19 -1.05
N GLY A 104 -14.30 -12.21 -0.26
CA GLY A 104 -14.14 -13.62 -0.64
C GLY A 104 -12.67 -14.04 -0.76
N ASP A 105 -12.32 -14.68 -1.88
CA ASP A 105 -10.94 -15.04 -2.22
C ASP A 105 -10.37 -14.08 -3.27
N PRO A 106 -9.63 -13.03 -2.87
CA PRO A 106 -8.99 -12.14 -3.84
C PRO A 106 -7.78 -12.79 -4.52
N GLY A 107 -7.30 -13.95 -4.04
CA GLY A 107 -6.00 -14.50 -4.42
C GLY A 107 -4.84 -13.56 -4.02
N LEU A 108 -3.85 -13.44 -4.91
CA LEU A 108 -2.66 -12.61 -4.67
C LEU A 108 -2.96 -11.11 -4.86
N VAL A 109 -2.89 -10.34 -3.79
CA VAL A 109 -3.06 -8.88 -3.77
C VAL A 109 -1.70 -8.20 -3.65
N ARG A 110 -1.37 -7.32 -4.61
CA ARG A 110 -0.15 -6.50 -4.60
C ARG A 110 -0.39 -5.25 -3.74
N LEU A 111 0.38 -5.09 -2.67
CA LEU A 111 0.22 -4.00 -1.70
C LEU A 111 0.95 -2.72 -2.14
N ASP A 112 2.07 -2.87 -2.85
CA ASP A 112 2.86 -1.73 -3.33
C ASP A 112 3.16 -1.76 -4.85
N PRO A 113 2.20 -1.42 -5.72
CA PRO A 113 2.47 -1.18 -7.14
C PRO A 113 3.34 0.07 -7.36
N ARG A 114 4.44 -0.08 -8.11
CA ARG A 114 5.36 1.03 -8.45
C ARG A 114 4.68 2.13 -9.29
N TRP A 115 4.58 3.34 -8.74
CA TRP A 115 4.11 4.54 -9.46
C TRP A 115 4.95 4.87 -10.71
N HIS A 116 6.22 4.47 -10.72
CA HIS A 116 7.18 4.77 -11.79
C HIS A 116 6.97 3.89 -13.03
N GLN A 117 6.34 2.72 -12.89
CA GLN A 117 5.84 1.96 -14.06
C GLN A 117 4.58 2.60 -14.66
N ALA A 118 3.70 3.17 -13.82
CA ALA A 118 2.57 3.96 -14.30
C ALA A 118 3.04 5.22 -15.03
N ALA A 119 4.04 5.93 -14.50
CA ALA A 119 4.65 7.08 -15.17
C ALA A 119 5.35 6.69 -16.49
N LEU A 120 6.10 5.58 -16.54
CA LEU A 120 6.76 5.12 -17.77
C LEU A 120 5.77 4.65 -18.85
N ARG A 121 4.64 4.01 -18.47
CA ARG A 121 3.58 3.69 -19.44
C ARG A 121 2.77 4.90 -19.88
N PHE A 122 2.58 5.89 -19.00
CA PHE A 122 1.95 7.17 -19.36
C PHE A 122 2.85 7.96 -20.32
N VAL A 123 4.17 7.89 -20.13
CA VAL A 123 5.15 8.42 -21.10
C VAL A 123 5.09 7.61 -22.39
N ASP A 124 5.15 6.28 -22.39
CA ASP A 124 5.18 5.47 -23.63
C ASP A 124 3.85 5.54 -24.43
N LEU A 125 2.69 5.51 -23.79
CA LEU A 125 1.38 5.71 -24.44
C LEU A 125 1.15 7.18 -24.82
N GLY A 126 1.59 8.13 -23.99
CA GLY A 126 1.54 9.57 -24.30
C GLY A 126 2.45 9.93 -25.47
N PHE A 127 3.66 9.37 -25.55
CA PHE A 127 4.64 9.64 -26.61
C PHE A 127 4.20 9.06 -27.95
N ARG A 128 3.55 7.88 -27.97
CA ARG A 128 2.98 7.33 -29.21
C ARG A 128 1.74 8.08 -29.72
N HIS A 129 0.99 8.75 -28.85
CA HIS A 129 -0.13 9.62 -29.25
C HIS A 129 0.33 11.05 -29.64
N ILE A 130 1.48 11.50 -29.11
CA ILE A 130 2.09 12.82 -29.39
C ILE A 130 2.81 12.89 -30.75
N LEU A 131 3.18 11.77 -31.36
CA LEU A 131 3.91 11.75 -32.65
C LEU A 131 3.04 11.63 -33.91
N GLY A 132 1.70 11.65 -33.79
CA GLY A 132 0.80 11.35 -34.91
C GLY A 132 0.02 12.50 -35.56
N GLY A 133 -0.09 13.68 -34.92
CA GLY A 133 -1.07 14.71 -35.33
C GLY A 133 -0.52 16.13 -35.39
N ILE A 134 -0.94 16.88 -36.42
CA ILE A 134 -0.62 18.30 -36.72
C ILE A 134 -0.85 19.22 -35.50
N ASP A 135 -1.77 18.86 -34.60
CA ASP A 135 -2.07 19.60 -33.37
C ASP A 135 -0.86 19.74 -32.42
N HIS A 136 0.11 18.83 -32.48
CA HIS A 136 1.34 18.92 -31.68
C HIS A 136 2.36 19.90 -32.27
N LEU A 137 2.36 20.07 -33.60
CA LEU A 137 3.15 21.12 -34.26
C LEU A 137 2.65 22.50 -33.83
N LEU A 138 1.33 22.66 -33.64
CA LEU A 138 0.73 23.88 -33.07
C LEU A 138 1.06 24.05 -31.57
N PHE A 139 1.07 22.97 -30.79
CA PHE A 139 1.47 23.03 -29.37
C PHE A 139 2.95 23.41 -29.20
N LEU A 140 3.83 22.81 -29.99
CA LEU A 140 5.27 23.09 -29.99
C LEU A 140 5.55 24.51 -30.54
N LEU A 141 4.81 24.96 -31.54
CA LEU A 141 4.84 26.34 -32.03
C LEU A 141 4.39 27.33 -30.93
N CYS A 142 3.29 27.06 -30.23
CA CYS A 142 2.81 27.86 -29.10
C CYS A 142 3.79 27.88 -27.91
N LEU A 143 4.56 26.82 -27.68
CA LEU A 143 5.60 26.78 -26.64
C LEU A 143 6.86 27.59 -27.04
N VAL A 144 7.24 27.55 -28.32
CA VAL A 144 8.46 28.19 -28.84
C VAL A 144 8.27 29.68 -29.14
N ILE A 145 7.08 30.13 -29.54
CA ILE A 145 6.76 31.55 -29.82
C ILE A 145 7.06 32.49 -28.62
N PRO A 146 6.59 32.22 -27.38
CA PRO A 146 6.89 33.09 -26.24
C PRO A 146 8.36 32.98 -25.84
N LEU A 147 8.97 31.79 -25.94
CA LEU A 147 10.37 31.56 -25.57
C LEU A 147 11.37 32.28 -26.49
N ARG A 148 11.05 32.40 -27.79
CA ARG A 148 11.83 33.20 -28.75
C ARG A 148 11.78 34.70 -28.49
N ARG A 149 10.76 35.22 -27.79
CA ARG A 149 10.69 36.63 -27.38
C ARG A 149 11.45 36.92 -26.08
N ILE A 150 11.68 35.90 -25.25
CA ILE A 150 12.40 36.05 -23.96
C ILE A 150 13.92 35.97 -24.15
N LEU A 151 14.41 35.22 -25.15
CA LEU A 151 15.83 35.13 -25.52
C LEU A 151 16.51 36.47 -25.86
N PRO A 152 15.93 37.38 -26.68
CA PRO A 152 16.54 38.68 -26.91
C PRO A 152 16.48 39.61 -25.68
N LEU A 153 15.50 39.45 -24.78
CA LEU A 153 15.46 40.21 -23.51
C LEU A 153 16.55 39.75 -22.53
N ALA A 154 16.83 38.45 -22.47
CA ALA A 154 17.92 37.92 -21.63
C ALA A 154 19.30 38.36 -22.14
N ALA A 155 19.50 38.44 -23.46
CA ALA A 155 20.75 38.89 -24.07
C ALA A 155 21.03 40.40 -23.86
N VAL A 156 19.99 41.22 -23.67
CA VAL A 156 20.15 42.67 -23.41
C VAL A 156 20.44 42.97 -21.94
N VAL A 157 19.95 42.15 -21.01
CA VAL A 157 20.18 42.33 -19.56
C VAL A 157 21.56 41.80 -19.10
N THR A 158 22.27 41.07 -19.98
CA THR A 158 23.61 40.53 -19.69
C THR A 158 24.75 41.25 -20.42
N SER A 159 24.51 42.41 -21.05
CA SER A 159 25.57 43.26 -21.61
C SER A 159 25.82 44.52 -20.81
#